data_AF-A0A7V9NV77-F1
#
_entry.id   AF-A0A7V9NV77-F1
#
_cell.length_a   1.000
_cell.length_b   1.000
_cell.length_c   1.000
_cell.angle_alpha   90.00
_cell.angle_beta   90.00
_cell.angle_gamma   90.00
#
_symmetry.space_group_name_H-M   'P 1'
#
loop_
_entity.id
_entity.type
_entity.pdbx_description
1 polymer ?
#
loop_
_entity_poly.entity_id
_entity_poly.type
_entity_poly.pdbx_seq_one_letter_code
_entity_poly.pdbx_strand_id
1 'polypeptide(L)'
;MQTQARPVVPTPLAAPGRTTLPVAGRDAALAAAAALTATGRGDIWTLAIAFGVSDASAVTALVVALVGVATIARTGSAALSDIAGGQAVLGAAGFTGSAIAVAAAWTSAVSLVLAARDRWTGVVLGAFAGAIVAGPSLAGGAKSAAVWVAGVAVGGIVGGFAAPKERRERWQRWLAVVVAIAAVCLGVVAGYR
;
A
#
# COMPACT_ATOMS: atom_id res chain seq x y z
N MET A 1 -44.62 -55.05 7.18
CA MET A 1 -44.32 -53.63 7.50
C MET A 1 -42.81 -53.48 7.58
N GLN A 2 -42.19 -52.94 6.53
CA GLN A 2 -40.73 -52.75 6.47
C GLN A 2 -40.38 -51.35 6.96
N THR A 3 -39.66 -51.29 8.07
CA THR A 3 -39.14 -50.05 8.66
C THR A 3 -37.97 -49.56 7.81
N GLN A 4 -38.22 -48.60 6.91
CA GLN A 4 -37.15 -47.93 6.17
C GLN A 4 -36.27 -47.12 7.12
N ALA A 5 -35.02 -47.54 7.29
CA ALA A 5 -34.00 -46.80 8.01
C ALA A 5 -33.67 -45.50 7.25
N ARG A 6 -33.86 -44.35 7.91
CA ARG A 6 -33.47 -43.05 7.35
C ARG A 6 -31.94 -43.00 7.17
N PRO A 7 -31.44 -42.59 6.00
CA PRO A 7 -30.01 -42.39 5.80
C PRO A 7 -29.53 -41.25 6.70
N VAL A 8 -28.49 -41.53 7.50
CA VAL A 8 -27.80 -40.53 8.31
C VAL A 8 -26.98 -39.66 7.36
N VAL A 9 -27.46 -38.45 7.09
CA VAL A 9 -26.69 -37.46 6.33
C VAL A 9 -25.55 -37.00 7.24
N PRO A 10 -24.28 -37.24 6.87
CA PRO A 10 -23.16 -36.77 7.67
C PRO A 10 -23.20 -35.24 7.74
N THR A 11 -23.31 -34.71 8.95
CA THR A 11 -23.24 -33.27 9.22
C THR A 11 -21.94 -32.74 8.64
N PRO A 12 -21.96 -31.79 7.68
CA PRO A 12 -20.73 -31.24 7.14
C PRO A 12 -19.93 -30.59 8.28
N LEU A 13 -18.71 -31.11 8.50
CA LEU A 13 -17.73 -30.50 9.39
C LEU A 13 -17.59 -29.02 9.03
N ALA A 14 -17.94 -28.15 9.98
CA ALA A 14 -17.81 -26.70 9.81
C ALA A 14 -16.37 -26.40 9.35
N ALA A 15 -16.25 -25.90 8.12
CA ALA A 15 -14.95 -25.49 7.58
C ALA A 15 -14.31 -24.52 8.58
N PRO A 16 -12.99 -24.64 8.85
CA PRO A 16 -12.30 -23.83 9.84
C PRO A 16 -12.65 -22.36 9.61
N GLY A 17 -13.35 -21.77 10.57
CA GLY A 17 -13.88 -20.42 10.47
C GLY A 17 -12.71 -19.48 10.20
N ARG A 18 -12.73 -18.80 9.06
CA ARG A 18 -11.83 -17.67 8.82
C ARG A 18 -12.07 -16.70 9.96
N THR A 19 -11.11 -16.58 10.87
CA THR A 19 -11.11 -15.59 11.94
C THR A 19 -11.03 -14.23 11.29
N THR A 20 -12.18 -13.66 10.98
CA THR A 20 -12.29 -12.25 10.61
C THR A 20 -11.97 -11.46 11.87
N LEU A 21 -10.91 -10.65 11.81
CA LEU A 21 -10.61 -9.71 12.87
C LEU A 21 -11.87 -8.87 13.18
N PRO A 22 -12.14 -8.54 14.46
CA PRO A 22 -13.22 -7.64 14.81
C PRO A 22 -13.10 -6.35 14.01
N VAL A 23 -14.21 -5.81 13.49
CA VAL A 23 -14.25 -4.59 12.67
C VAL A 23 -13.50 -3.43 13.34
N ALA A 24 -13.61 -3.32 14.67
CA ALA A 24 -12.90 -2.32 15.47
C ALA A 24 -11.35 -2.41 15.36
N GLY A 25 -10.79 -3.61 15.24
CA GLY A 25 -9.34 -3.80 15.08
C GLY A 25 -8.84 -3.40 13.69
N ARG A 26 -9.68 -3.61 12.66
CA ARG A 26 -9.40 -3.19 11.28
C ARG A 26 -9.33 -1.68 11.18
N ASP A 27 -10.33 -0.97 11.69
CA ASP A 27 -10.42 0.48 11.59
C ASP A 27 -9.32 1.17 12.40
N ALA A 28 -8.97 0.62 13.57
CA ALA A 28 -7.85 1.11 14.38
C ALA A 28 -6.50 0.96 13.66
N ALA A 29 -6.25 -0.18 13.00
CA ALA A 29 -5.02 -0.39 12.23
C ALA A 29 -4.93 0.56 11.01
N LEU A 30 -6.07 0.81 10.35
CA LEU A 30 -6.16 1.68 9.20
C LEU A 30 -5.97 3.16 9.61
N ALA A 31 -6.54 3.57 10.74
CA ALA A 31 -6.31 4.87 11.35
C ALA A 31 -4.85 5.05 11.79
N ALA A 32 -4.23 4.02 12.38
CA ALA A 32 -2.81 4.05 12.73
C ALA A 32 -1.91 4.18 11.49
N ALA A 33 -2.20 3.44 10.42
CA ALA A 33 -1.47 3.55 9.15
C ALA A 33 -1.63 4.96 8.54
N ALA A 34 -2.83 5.52 8.57
CA ALA A 34 -3.08 6.89 8.11
C ALA A 34 -2.32 7.91 8.97
N ALA A 35 -2.29 7.76 10.30
CA ALA A 35 -1.57 8.64 11.21
C ALA A 35 -0.05 8.56 11.02
N LEU A 36 0.52 7.35 10.86
CA LEU A 36 1.95 7.17 10.57
C LEU A 36 2.33 7.78 9.23
N THR A 37 1.52 7.54 8.20
CA THR A 37 1.70 8.17 6.88
C THR A 37 1.65 9.69 6.99
N ALA A 38 0.68 10.22 7.74
CA ALA A 38 0.47 11.66 7.86
C ALA A 38 1.57 12.37 8.66
N THR A 39 2.12 11.68 9.66
CA THR A 39 3.19 12.24 10.52
C THR A 39 4.58 12.03 9.94
N GLY A 40 4.72 11.20 8.90
CA GLY A 40 6.03 10.81 8.36
C GLY A 40 6.91 10.10 9.39
N ARG A 41 6.31 9.54 10.45
CA ARG A 41 7.01 8.83 11.53
C ARG A 41 6.87 7.33 11.34
N GLY A 42 7.96 6.61 11.53
CA GLY A 42 8.03 5.16 11.44
C GLY A 42 8.91 4.67 10.29
N ASP A 43 8.87 3.35 10.11
CA ASP A 43 9.55 2.63 9.04
C ASP A 43 8.51 2.09 8.05
N ILE A 44 8.88 2.01 6.78
CA ILE A 44 8.07 1.38 5.73
C ILE A 44 7.64 -0.05 6.12
N TRP A 45 8.45 -0.80 6.87
CA TRP A 45 8.06 -2.13 7.36
C TRP A 45 6.86 -2.07 8.31
N THR A 46 6.81 -1.08 9.19
CA THR A 46 5.67 -0.87 10.10
C THR A 46 4.40 -0.57 9.30
N LEU A 47 4.49 0.22 8.24
CA LEU A 47 3.38 0.48 7.34
C LEU A 47 2.92 -0.79 6.60
N ALA A 48 3.86 -1.60 6.08
CA ALA A 48 3.52 -2.85 5.40
C ALA A 48 2.75 -3.81 6.32
N ILE A 49 3.16 -3.91 7.59
CA ILE A 49 2.47 -4.71 8.60
C ILE A 49 1.08 -4.11 8.90
N ALA A 50 1.00 -2.80 9.15
CA ALA A 50 -0.26 -2.13 9.47
C ALA A 50 -1.30 -2.29 8.35
N PHE A 51 -0.89 -2.09 7.09
CA PHE A 51 -1.74 -2.28 5.91
C PHE A 51 -2.12 -3.74 5.68
N GLY A 52 -1.18 -4.67 5.92
CA GLY A 52 -1.44 -6.10 5.82
C GLY A 52 -2.48 -6.59 6.82
N VAL A 53 -2.37 -6.13 8.06
CA VAL A 53 -3.32 -6.43 9.15
C VAL A 53 -4.67 -5.76 8.88
N SER A 54 -4.69 -4.50 8.48
CA SER A 54 -5.94 -3.77 8.23
C SER A 54 -6.74 -4.34 7.05
N ASP A 55 -6.09 -4.84 6.01
CA ASP A 55 -6.79 -5.41 4.85
C ASP A 55 -7.09 -6.92 5.00
N ALA A 56 -6.53 -7.55 6.05
CA ALA A 56 -6.50 -9.00 6.26
C ALA A 56 -6.09 -9.76 4.98
N SER A 57 -5.09 -9.21 4.26
CA SER A 57 -4.69 -9.63 2.92
C SER A 57 -3.18 -9.71 2.82
N ALA A 58 -2.67 -10.94 2.71
CA ALA A 58 -1.24 -11.18 2.50
C ALA A 58 -0.72 -10.55 1.20
N VAL A 59 -1.58 -10.41 0.17
CA VAL A 59 -1.20 -9.77 -1.09
C VAL A 59 -0.97 -8.27 -0.89
N THR A 60 -1.85 -7.61 -0.14
CA THR A 60 -1.73 -6.18 0.16
C THR A 60 -0.46 -5.94 0.96
N ALA A 61 -0.21 -6.74 2.00
CA ALA A 61 1.02 -6.71 2.78
C ALA A 61 2.27 -6.87 1.89
N LEU A 62 2.25 -7.87 0.99
CA LEU A 62 3.33 -8.14 0.05
C LEU A 62 3.58 -6.95 -0.89
N VAL A 63 2.54 -6.35 -1.46
CA VAL A 63 2.68 -5.19 -2.36
C VAL A 63 3.28 -3.99 -1.62
N VAL A 64 2.79 -3.68 -0.41
CA VAL A 64 3.38 -2.58 0.38
C VAL A 64 4.84 -2.88 0.73
N ALA A 65 5.17 -4.12 1.09
CA ALA A 65 6.54 -4.54 1.35
C ALA A 65 7.44 -4.38 0.11
N LEU A 66 6.99 -4.81 -1.07
CA LEU A 66 7.72 -4.65 -2.33
C LEU A 66 7.95 -3.18 -2.69
N VAL A 67 6.93 -2.33 -2.50
CA VAL A 67 7.05 -0.88 -2.68
C VAL A 67 8.07 -0.29 -1.69
N GLY A 68 8.10 -0.82 -0.47
CA GLY A 68 9.13 -0.48 0.50
C GLY A 68 10.53 -0.85 0.04
N VAL A 69 10.73 -2.08 -0.45
CA VAL A 69 12.00 -2.53 -1.02
C VAL A 69 12.42 -1.65 -2.19
N ALA A 70 11.52 -1.30 -3.11
CA ALA A 70 11.80 -0.39 -4.21
C ALA A 70 12.25 1.00 -3.73
N THR A 71 11.60 1.49 -2.67
CA THR A 71 11.93 2.78 -2.05
C THR A 71 13.29 2.75 -1.36
N ILE A 72 13.58 1.69 -0.60
CA ILE A 72 14.87 1.46 0.07
C ILE A 72 15.97 1.32 -0.98
N ALA A 73 15.76 0.56 -2.05
CA ALA A 73 16.75 0.40 -3.11
C ALA A 73 17.12 1.73 -3.77
N ARG A 74 16.17 2.67 -3.87
CA ARG A 74 16.38 4.01 -4.43
C ARG A 74 17.02 4.99 -3.45
N THR A 75 16.65 4.92 -2.17
CA THR A 75 16.99 5.96 -1.17
C THR A 75 18.05 5.52 -0.17
N GLY A 76 18.33 4.22 -0.07
CA GLY A 76 19.25 3.63 0.89
C GLY A 76 18.73 3.54 2.32
N SER A 77 17.53 4.04 2.64
CA SER A 77 16.96 4.02 3.99
C SER A 77 15.51 3.53 4.00
N ALA A 78 15.15 2.85 5.09
CA ALA A 78 13.78 2.42 5.39
C ALA A 78 13.02 3.41 6.28
N ALA A 79 13.74 4.34 6.91
CA ALA A 79 13.15 5.35 7.77
C ALA A 79 12.47 6.45 6.94
N LEU A 80 11.21 6.73 7.24
CA LEU A 80 10.44 7.77 6.53
C LEU A 80 11.04 9.17 6.69
N SER A 81 11.71 9.44 7.81
CA SER A 81 12.41 10.70 8.07
C SER A 81 13.61 10.92 7.15
N ASP A 82 14.34 9.86 6.81
CA ASP A 82 15.52 9.97 5.95
C ASP A 82 15.10 10.18 4.50
N ILE A 83 14.04 9.47 4.09
CA ILE A 83 13.40 9.64 2.78
C ILE A 83 12.86 11.08 2.66
N ALA A 84 12.20 11.59 3.69
CA ALA A 84 11.73 12.97 3.78
C ALA A 84 12.87 13.98 3.61
N GLY A 85 13.98 13.79 4.32
CA GLY A 85 15.17 14.62 4.24
C GLY A 85 15.80 14.62 2.84
N GLY A 86 15.96 13.44 2.24
CA GLY A 86 16.49 13.31 0.87
C GLY A 86 15.59 13.98 -0.18
N GLN A 87 14.27 13.90 -0.01
CA GLN A 87 13.29 14.54 -0.88
C GLN A 87 13.18 16.05 -0.67
N ALA A 88 13.56 16.57 0.49
CA ALA A 88 13.65 18.01 0.72
C ALA A 88 14.76 18.67 -0.10
N VAL A 89 15.84 17.93 -0.38
CA VAL A 89 16.97 18.41 -1.18
C VAL A 89 16.76 18.13 -2.67
N LEU A 90 16.30 16.92 -3.02
CA LEU A 90 16.18 16.47 -4.40
C LEU A 90 14.87 16.89 -5.08
N GLY A 91 13.87 17.34 -4.32
CA GLY A 91 12.51 17.60 -4.82
C GLY A 91 11.65 16.33 -4.92
N ALA A 92 10.43 16.49 -5.42
CA ALA A 92 9.42 15.43 -5.46
C ALA A 92 9.82 14.26 -6.39
N ALA A 93 9.90 13.04 -5.84
CA ALA A 93 10.33 11.83 -6.52
C ALA A 93 9.58 11.52 -7.83
N GLY A 94 8.33 11.96 -7.95
CA GLY A 94 7.52 11.81 -9.15
C GLY A 94 7.94 12.70 -10.33
N PHE A 95 8.82 13.67 -10.09
CA PHE A 95 9.17 14.71 -11.08
C PHE A 95 10.66 15.02 -11.14
N THR A 96 11.43 14.67 -10.12
CA THR A 96 12.86 14.98 -10.03
C THR A 96 13.71 13.70 -9.98
N GLY A 97 14.89 13.76 -10.61
CA GLY A 97 15.83 12.64 -10.71
C GLY A 97 15.84 11.99 -12.09
N SER A 98 16.44 10.80 -12.18
CA SER A 98 16.52 10.04 -13.43
C SER A 98 15.12 9.54 -13.86
N ALA A 99 14.89 9.41 -15.17
CA ALA A 99 13.62 8.92 -15.70
C ALA A 99 13.24 7.53 -15.13
N ILE A 100 14.24 6.71 -14.79
CA ILE A 100 14.05 5.38 -14.19
C ILE A 100 13.55 5.51 -12.74
N ALA A 101 14.08 6.45 -11.95
CA ALA A 101 13.63 6.71 -10.58
C ALA A 101 12.19 7.23 -10.55
N VAL A 102 11.85 8.13 -11.48
CA VAL A 102 10.48 8.65 -11.66
C VAL A 102 9.52 7.51 -12.03
N ALA A 103 9.91 6.67 -13.00
CA ALA A 103 9.11 5.51 -13.40
C ALA A 103 8.93 4.52 -12.24
N ALA A 104 9.96 4.27 -11.42
CA ALA A 104 9.88 3.44 -10.22
C ALA A 104 8.88 4.00 -9.18
N ALA A 105 8.86 5.32 -8.98
CA ALA A 105 7.92 5.98 -8.07
C ALA A 105 6.47 5.84 -8.55
N TRP A 106 6.20 6.09 -9.83
CA TRP A 106 4.87 5.96 -10.40
C TRP A 106 4.39 4.51 -10.47
N THR A 107 5.26 3.56 -10.83
CA THR A 107 4.89 2.13 -10.81
C THR A 107 4.60 1.63 -9.40
N SER A 108 5.33 2.11 -8.40
CA SER A 108 5.03 1.85 -6.98
C SER A 108 3.66 2.41 -6.57
N ALA A 109 3.34 3.63 -6.98
CA ALA A 109 2.04 4.23 -6.71
C ALA A 109 0.89 3.43 -7.34
N VAL A 110 1.06 3.01 -8.60
CA VAL A 110 0.07 2.20 -9.32
C VAL A 110 -0.14 0.85 -8.65
N SER A 111 0.93 0.17 -8.22
CA SER A 111 0.79 -1.14 -7.56
C SER A 111 0.00 -1.05 -6.25
N LEU A 112 0.19 0.02 -5.45
CA LEU A 112 -0.59 0.28 -4.24
C LEU A 112 -2.07 0.48 -4.54
N VAL A 113 -2.40 1.28 -5.55
CA VAL A 113 -3.80 1.48 -5.97
C VAL A 113 -4.42 0.17 -6.48
N LEU A 114 -3.65 -0.66 -7.18
CA LEU A 114 -4.11 -1.98 -7.62
C LEU A 114 -4.25 -2.99 -6.46
N ALA A 115 -3.52 -2.80 -5.36
CA ALA A 115 -3.67 -3.65 -4.18
C ALA A 115 -4.94 -3.33 -3.37
N ALA A 116 -5.54 -2.16 -3.56
CA ALA A 116 -6.74 -1.75 -2.85
C ALA A 116 -7.92 -2.70 -3.07
N ARG A 117 -8.47 -3.20 -1.95
CA ARG A 117 -9.59 -4.14 -1.95
C ARG A 117 -10.95 -3.47 -1.97
N ASP A 118 -11.07 -2.32 -1.33
CA ASP A 118 -12.28 -1.52 -1.22
C ASP A 118 -11.94 -0.03 -1.21
N ARG A 119 -12.97 0.82 -1.22
CA ARG A 119 -12.81 2.27 -1.30
C ARG A 119 -11.99 2.85 -0.16
N TRP A 120 -12.16 2.37 1.08
CA TRP A 120 -11.44 2.91 2.23
C TRP A 120 -9.97 2.52 2.18
N THR A 121 -9.67 1.25 1.93
CA THR A 121 -8.30 0.80 1.68
C THR A 121 -7.69 1.56 0.49
N GLY A 122 -8.48 1.84 -0.54
CA GLY A 122 -8.08 2.63 -1.70
C GLY A 122 -7.70 4.06 -1.38
N VAL A 123 -8.49 4.75 -0.53
CA VAL A 123 -8.15 6.11 -0.08
C VAL A 123 -6.82 6.11 0.67
N VAL A 124 -6.59 5.15 1.57
CA VAL A 124 -5.36 5.19 2.39
C VAL A 124 -4.13 4.71 1.62
N LEU A 125 -4.25 3.67 0.81
CA LEU A 125 -3.15 3.25 -0.09
C LEU A 125 -2.87 4.30 -1.16
N GLY A 126 -3.90 4.97 -1.67
CA GLY A 126 -3.78 6.09 -2.60
C GLY A 126 -3.10 7.29 -1.95
N ALA A 127 -3.46 7.63 -0.72
CA ALA A 127 -2.81 8.68 0.06
C ALA A 127 -1.32 8.37 0.28
N PHE A 128 -1.00 7.11 0.61
CA PHE A 128 0.38 6.64 0.75
C PHE A 128 1.15 6.68 -0.58
N ALA A 129 0.53 6.25 -1.68
CA ALA A 129 1.08 6.36 -3.02
C ALA A 129 1.37 7.82 -3.40
N GLY A 130 0.44 8.72 -3.09
CA GLY A 130 0.60 10.17 -3.25
C GLY A 130 1.77 10.73 -2.45
N ALA A 131 1.93 10.29 -1.19
CA ALA A 131 3.07 10.67 -0.36
C ALA A 131 4.40 10.17 -0.92
N ILE A 132 4.45 8.97 -1.49
CA ILE A 132 5.66 8.42 -2.14
C ILE A 132 6.05 9.25 -3.37
N VAL A 133 5.07 9.61 -4.20
CA VAL A 133 5.29 10.37 -5.45
C VAL A 133 5.64 11.83 -5.15
N ALA A 134 4.94 12.46 -4.21
CA ALA A 134 5.20 13.84 -3.81
C ALA A 134 6.47 13.99 -2.96
N GLY A 135 6.88 12.93 -2.25
CA GLY A 135 7.98 12.92 -1.30
C GLY A 135 7.56 13.52 0.06
N PRO A 136 7.90 12.89 1.21
CA PRO A 136 7.50 13.37 2.53
C PRO A 136 8.34 14.56 3.03
N SER A 137 8.57 15.59 2.21
CA SER A 137 9.38 16.75 2.63
C SER A 137 8.54 17.77 3.43
N LEU A 138 8.62 17.69 4.77
CA LEU A 138 8.23 18.81 5.65
C LEU A 138 9.39 19.79 5.89
N ALA A 139 10.63 19.39 5.56
CA ALA A 139 11.84 20.16 5.84
C ALA A 139 12.07 21.33 4.86
N GLY A 140 11.45 21.31 3.66
CA GLY A 140 11.56 22.41 2.68
C GLY A 140 10.65 23.62 2.94
N GLY A 141 9.98 23.67 4.10
CA GLY A 141 9.04 24.74 4.47
C GLY A 141 7.63 24.57 3.89
N ALA A 142 6.81 25.63 3.97
CA ALA A 142 5.37 25.58 3.68
C ALA A 142 5.02 25.08 2.26
N LYS A 143 5.87 25.36 1.26
CA LYS A 143 5.65 24.91 -0.12
C LYS A 143 5.81 23.40 -0.27
N SER A 144 6.81 22.80 0.37
CA SER A 144 7.02 21.35 0.34
C SER A 144 5.93 20.60 1.11
N ALA A 145 5.49 21.16 2.25
CA ALA A 145 4.33 20.64 2.97
C ALA A 145 3.06 20.69 2.11
N ALA A 146 2.82 21.78 1.37
CA ALA A 146 1.67 21.89 0.48
C ALA A 146 1.69 20.86 -0.66
N VAL A 147 2.87 20.60 -1.27
CA VAL A 147 3.01 19.57 -2.31
C VAL A 147 2.75 18.18 -1.74
N TRP A 148 3.22 17.90 -0.53
CA TRP A 148 2.94 16.63 0.14
C TRP A 148 1.45 16.48 0.47
N VAL A 149 0.82 17.50 1.07
CA VAL A 149 -0.63 17.49 1.36
C VAL A 149 -1.44 17.31 0.08
N ALA A 150 -1.09 18.02 -0.99
CA ALA A 150 -1.73 17.89 -2.28
C ALA A 150 -1.55 16.48 -2.86
N GLY A 151 -0.33 15.92 -2.79
CA GLY A 151 -0.04 14.56 -3.21
C GLY A 151 -0.86 13.52 -2.46
N VAL A 152 -0.91 13.61 -1.13
CA VAL A 152 -1.72 12.76 -0.24
C VAL A 152 -3.21 12.88 -0.56
N ALA A 153 -3.72 14.10 -0.72
CA ALA A 153 -5.13 14.35 -1.01
C ALA A 153 -5.53 13.81 -2.39
N VAL A 154 -4.76 14.17 -3.44
CA VAL A 154 -5.00 13.70 -4.81
C VAL A 154 -4.86 12.18 -4.88
N GLY A 155 -3.82 11.62 -4.29
CA GLY A 155 -3.60 10.18 -4.22
C GLY A 155 -4.75 9.46 -3.53
N GLY A 156 -5.24 9.98 -2.40
CA GLY A 156 -6.37 9.41 -1.68
C GLY A 156 -7.68 9.48 -2.47
N ILE A 157 -7.95 10.60 -3.15
CA ILE A 157 -9.10 10.74 -4.04
C ILE A 157 -9.02 9.72 -5.18
N VAL A 158 -7.89 9.70 -5.91
CA VAL A 158 -7.68 8.78 -7.04
C VAL A 158 -7.78 7.33 -6.58
N GLY A 159 -7.16 6.96 -5.47
CA GLY A 159 -7.23 5.61 -4.91
C GLY A 159 -8.64 5.22 -4.49
N GLY A 160 -9.41 6.12 -3.88
CA GLY A 160 -10.81 5.89 -3.52
C GLY A 160 -11.73 5.71 -4.73
N PHE A 161 -11.47 6.41 -5.83
CA PHE A 161 -12.22 6.27 -7.08
C PHE A 161 -11.79 5.05 -7.91
N ALA A 162 -10.50 4.73 -7.94
CA ALA A 162 -9.94 3.60 -8.67
C ALA A 162 -10.14 2.25 -7.95
N ALA A 163 -10.38 2.28 -6.64
CA ALA A 163 -10.69 1.09 -5.88
C ALA A 163 -12.04 0.50 -6.35
N PRO A 164 -12.10 -0.83 -6.52
CA PRO A 164 -13.29 -1.49 -7.03
C PRO A 164 -14.43 -1.39 -6.01
N LYS A 165 -15.66 -1.22 -6.50
CA LYS A 165 -16.86 -1.30 -5.64
C LYS A 165 -17.17 -2.75 -5.24
N GLU A 166 -16.72 -3.72 -6.05
CA GLU A 166 -16.99 -5.15 -5.89
C GLU A 166 -15.70 -5.95 -5.68
N ARG A 167 -15.84 -7.22 -5.27
CA ARG A 167 -14.70 -8.10 -4.99
C ARG A 167 -13.81 -8.25 -6.23
N ARG A 168 -12.61 -7.68 -6.17
CA ARG A 168 -11.53 -7.79 -7.16
C ARG A 168 -11.26 -9.26 -7.53
N GLU A 169 -11.21 -9.55 -8.83
CA GLU A 169 -10.91 -10.89 -9.34
C GLU A 169 -9.46 -11.30 -9.02
N ARG A 170 -9.20 -12.61 -8.97
CA ARG A 170 -7.90 -13.14 -8.53
C ARG A 170 -6.74 -12.66 -9.41
N TRP A 171 -6.94 -12.48 -10.71
CA TRP A 171 -5.91 -12.01 -11.65
C TRP A 171 -5.50 -10.55 -11.40
N GLN A 172 -6.45 -9.69 -11.03
CA GLN A 172 -6.18 -8.26 -10.74
C GLN A 172 -5.24 -8.09 -9.53
N ARG A 173 -5.31 -9.01 -8.57
CA ARG A 173 -4.39 -9.07 -7.43
C ARG A 173 -2.97 -9.46 -7.84
N TRP A 174 -2.84 -10.42 -8.75
CA TRP A 174 -1.54 -10.82 -9.28
C TRP A 174 -0.90 -9.73 -10.12
N LEU A 175 -1.69 -8.95 -10.87
CA LEU A 175 -1.18 -7.78 -11.57
C LEU A 175 -0.55 -6.76 -10.61
N ALA A 176 -1.17 -6.51 -9.44
CA ALA A 176 -0.59 -5.61 -8.44
C ALA A 176 0.81 -6.09 -7.99
N VAL A 177 0.98 -7.40 -7.79
CA VAL A 177 2.27 -8.01 -7.44
C VAL A 177 3.28 -7.87 -8.58
N VAL A 178 2.89 -8.15 -9.82
CA VAL A 178 3.78 -8.02 -11.00
C VAL A 178 4.25 -6.58 -11.17
N VAL A 179 3.35 -5.60 -11.04
CA VAL A 179 3.70 -4.18 -11.12
C VAL A 179 4.61 -3.77 -9.96
N ALA A 180 4.39 -4.31 -8.75
CA ALA A 180 5.27 -4.06 -7.62
C ALA A 180 6.68 -4.65 -7.82
N ILE A 181 6.79 -5.85 -8.40
CA ILE A 181 8.10 -6.44 -8.75
C ILE A 181 8.80 -5.59 -9.81
N ALA A 182 8.09 -5.12 -10.83
CA ALA A 182 8.65 -4.21 -11.83
C ALA A 182 9.17 -2.91 -11.19
N ALA A 183 8.43 -2.36 -10.22
CA ALA A 183 8.87 -1.19 -9.46
C ALA A 183 10.15 -1.46 -8.65
N VAL A 184 10.29 -2.65 -8.05
CA VAL A 184 11.54 -3.07 -7.39
C VAL A 184 12.69 -3.12 -8.38
N CYS A 185 12.52 -3.79 -9.52
CA CYS A 185 13.56 -3.87 -10.55
C CYS A 185 13.99 -2.47 -11.02
N LEU A 186 13.04 -1.57 -11.25
CA LEU A 186 13.35 -0.18 -11.62
C LEU A 186 14.05 0.59 -10.49
N GLY A 187 13.62 0.40 -9.24
CA GLY A 187 14.24 1.02 -8.06
C GLY A 187 15.69 0.57 -7.87
N VAL A 188 15.95 -0.73 -8.03
CA VAL A 188 17.30 -1.31 -7.99
C VAL A 188 18.17 -0.72 -9.09
N VAL A 189 17.70 -0.69 -10.34
CA VAL A 189 18.45 -0.10 -11.46
C VAL A 189 18.71 1.40 -11.25
N ALA A 190 17.76 2.12 -10.64
CA ALA A 190 17.93 3.53 -10.32
C ALA A 190 18.95 3.77 -9.20
N GLY A 191 19.06 2.88 -8.22
CA GLY A 191 19.99 3.00 -7.09
C GLY A 191 21.46 2.69 -7.43
N TYR A 192 21.73 2.02 -8.55
CA TYR A 192 23.09 1.69 -9.02
C TYR A 192 23.73 2.78 -9.91
N ARG A 193 23.10 3.95 -10.06
CA ARG A 193 23.61 5.07 -10.87
C ARG A 193 23.92 6.28 -10.01
#